data_AF-A0A3L7LQQ9-F1
#
_entry.id   AF-A0A3L7LQQ9-F1
#
_cell.length_a   1.000
_cell.length_b   1.000
_cell.length_c   1.000
_cell.angle_alpha   90.00
_cell.angle_beta   90.00
_cell.angle_gamma   90.00
#
_symmetry.space_group_name_H-M   'P 1'
#
loop_
_entity.id
_entity.type
_entity.pdbx_description
1 polymer ?
#
loop_
_entity_poly.entity_id
_entity_poly.type
_entity_poly.pdbx_seq_one_letter_code
_entity_poly.pdbx_strand_id
1 'polypeptide(L)'
;MINIIIPMCGQSLYETSDDFIYPKILTEVANRTLLEYSQDIFNTLKEEARKIFIIPQGRLKELGLKTMIETISDSTGIIIHLQGDTKGAVCSCLMGVDELDLEAELIISSADHYIKDDLQSIIEYFRSQQADAGVLSFESVHPKWSFVKLNADKQVVEAAEKISISRNAVAGLYYFRKAKDFVSAAKSTIRKDNCVGGNFYLSSCLNELVLKKKKILLRPLANAIYHNFYDAHAVKAFAMSHDKHLNSVGKLTEQYVQAFNTRSLQSVIEIFDRDASLIDPDNHLIGRENIREMLLRLFSACNPFAFVAKSVMTDGYKSIIEFELQLNEKILRGVDIIEWNQKGKIVKLNAYLY
;
A
#
# COMPACT_ATOMS: atom_id res chain seq x y z
N MET A 1 -1.87 18.99 -13.18
CA MET A 1 -1.00 18.91 -12.00
C MET A 1 -1.86 18.91 -10.74
N ILE A 2 -1.63 17.99 -9.81
CA ILE A 2 -2.37 17.82 -8.54
C ILE A 2 -1.50 18.28 -7.36
N ASN A 3 -2.06 18.96 -6.37
CA ASN A 3 -1.35 19.26 -5.13
C ASN A 3 -1.41 18.06 -4.17
N ILE A 4 -0.31 17.73 -3.52
CA ILE A 4 -0.25 16.70 -2.47
C ILE A 4 0.43 17.30 -1.24
N ILE A 5 -0.27 17.37 -0.11
CA ILE A 5 0.29 17.84 1.16
C ILE A 5 0.45 16.65 2.11
N ILE A 6 1.64 16.47 2.65
CA ILE A 6 1.96 15.51 3.71
C ILE A 6 2.36 16.30 4.97
N PRO A 7 1.42 16.58 5.90
CA PRO A 7 1.75 17.24 7.15
C PRO A 7 2.43 16.26 8.10
N MET A 8 3.66 16.58 8.52
CA MET A 8 4.47 15.73 9.39
C MET A 8 4.70 16.37 10.76
N CYS A 9 3.84 17.29 11.21
CA CYS A 9 4.07 18.03 12.46
C CYS A 9 3.50 17.34 13.71
N GLY A 10 2.84 16.19 13.56
CA GLY A 10 2.30 15.45 14.70
C GLY A 10 3.39 14.83 15.56
N GLN A 11 3.39 15.08 16.88
CA GLN A 11 4.41 14.53 17.78
C GLN A 11 4.46 13.00 17.78
N SER A 12 3.31 12.34 17.57
CA SER A 12 3.21 10.87 17.47
C SER A 12 4.00 10.26 16.30
N LEU A 13 4.43 11.06 15.33
CA LEU A 13 5.35 10.62 14.27
C LEU A 13 6.78 10.45 14.78
N TYR A 14 7.12 11.17 15.84
CA TYR A 14 8.46 11.29 16.40
C TYR A 14 8.62 10.68 17.79
N GLU A 15 7.54 10.09 18.32
CA GLU A 15 7.57 9.37 19.58
C GLU A 15 8.54 8.20 19.50
N THR A 16 9.35 8.06 20.55
CA THR A 16 10.19 6.90 20.83
C THR A 16 9.64 6.18 22.05
N SER A 17 9.86 4.88 22.11
CA SER A 17 9.46 4.03 23.24
C SER A 17 10.39 2.81 23.35
N ASP A 18 10.19 1.97 24.37
CA ASP A 18 10.91 0.69 24.47
C ASP A 18 10.70 -0.20 23.22
N ASP A 19 9.57 -0.03 22.52
CA ASP A 19 9.26 -0.71 21.26
C ASP A 19 9.72 0.07 20.01
N PHE A 20 10.04 1.37 20.13
CA PHE A 20 10.49 2.25 19.05
C PHE A 20 11.75 3.02 19.46
N ILE A 21 12.91 2.38 19.28
CA ILE A 21 14.21 2.99 19.60
C ILE A 21 14.47 4.24 18.74
N TYR A 22 13.98 4.22 17.50
CA TYR A 22 13.99 5.36 16.59
C TYR A 22 12.59 5.96 16.47
N PRO A 23 12.47 7.26 16.10
CA PRO A 23 11.19 7.88 15.75
C PRO A 23 10.33 6.97 14.87
N LYS A 24 9.05 6.86 15.19
CA LYS A 24 8.10 5.96 14.51
C LYS A 24 8.21 6.00 12.98
N ILE A 25 8.27 7.19 12.37
CA ILE A 25 8.37 7.33 10.91
C ILE A 25 9.64 6.71 10.29
N LEU A 26 10.71 6.56 11.08
CA LEU A 26 11.98 5.97 10.69
C LEU A 26 12.07 4.47 11.02
N THR A 27 11.04 3.90 11.65
CA THR A 27 11.04 2.46 11.92
C THR A 27 11.01 1.70 10.60
N GLU A 28 11.85 0.68 10.49
CA GLU A 28 11.97 -0.11 9.27
C GLU A 28 11.16 -1.40 9.34
N VAL A 29 10.52 -1.73 8.21
CA VAL A 29 9.96 -3.04 7.92
C VAL A 29 10.49 -3.44 6.55
N ALA A 30 11.08 -4.64 6.43
CA ALA A 30 11.68 -5.13 5.18
C ALA A 30 12.61 -4.10 4.48
N ASN A 31 13.52 -3.49 5.26
CA ASN A 31 14.50 -2.47 4.82
C ASN A 31 13.90 -1.18 4.25
N ARG A 32 12.65 -0.87 4.58
CA ARG A 32 11.99 0.38 4.20
C ARG A 32 11.36 1.02 5.42
N THR A 33 11.52 2.34 5.55
CA THR A 33 10.93 3.12 6.63
C THR A 33 9.41 3.24 6.49
N LEU A 34 8.71 3.46 7.60
CA LEU A 34 7.26 3.73 7.57
C LEU A 34 6.91 4.96 6.74
N LEU A 35 7.79 5.97 6.73
CA LEU A 35 7.65 7.12 5.84
C LEU A 35 7.67 6.68 4.37
N GLU A 36 8.61 5.84 3.95
CA GLU A 36 8.64 5.31 2.57
C GLU A 36 7.36 4.59 2.20
N TYR A 37 6.85 3.70 3.07
CA TYR A 37 5.58 3.03 2.83
C TYR A 37 4.42 4.01 2.67
N SER A 38 4.39 5.11 3.42
CA SER A 38 3.35 6.14 3.26
C SER A 38 3.37 6.84 1.91
N GLN A 39 4.51 6.80 1.21
CA GLN A 39 4.64 7.41 -0.11
C GLN A 39 4.22 6.47 -1.26
N ASP A 40 4.10 5.16 -1.02
CA ASP A 40 3.85 4.16 -2.07
C ASP A 40 2.59 4.42 -2.88
N ILE A 41 1.52 4.89 -2.23
CA ILE A 41 0.26 5.19 -2.91
C ILE A 41 0.46 6.22 -4.04
N PHE A 42 1.39 7.17 -3.88
CA PHE A 42 1.62 8.22 -4.87
C PHE A 42 2.33 7.72 -6.14
N ASN A 43 2.99 6.56 -6.09
CA ASN A 43 3.67 5.97 -7.25
C ASN A 43 2.69 5.44 -8.31
N THR A 44 1.42 5.28 -7.93
CA THR A 44 0.33 4.84 -8.83
C THR A 44 -0.35 6.01 -9.55
N LEU A 45 0.02 7.25 -9.23
CA LEU A 45 -0.53 8.43 -9.88
C LEU A 45 0.04 8.58 -11.29
N LYS A 46 -0.84 8.77 -12.28
CA LYS A 46 -0.45 8.92 -13.70
C LYS A 46 -0.35 10.39 -14.13
N GLU A 47 -0.74 11.30 -13.25
CA GLU A 47 -0.76 12.74 -13.45
C GLU A 47 0.38 13.39 -12.69
N GLU A 48 0.91 14.50 -13.22
CA GLU A 48 1.91 15.30 -12.50
C GLU A 48 1.37 15.75 -11.14
N ALA A 49 2.21 15.64 -10.12
CA ALA A 49 1.88 16.08 -8.78
C ALA A 49 2.98 16.93 -8.16
N ARG A 50 2.54 17.96 -7.43
CA ARG A 50 3.39 18.77 -6.56
C ARG A 50 3.28 18.23 -5.14
N LYS A 51 4.32 17.55 -4.66
CA LYS A 51 4.39 17.01 -3.29
C LYS A 51 4.99 18.05 -2.34
N ILE A 52 4.27 18.36 -1.26
CA ILE A 52 4.63 19.37 -0.27
C ILE A 52 4.66 18.70 1.10
N PHE A 53 5.83 18.70 1.75
CA PHE A 53 6.06 18.12 3.06
C PHE A 53 6.16 19.24 4.09
N ILE A 54 5.31 19.21 5.13
CA ILE A 54 5.32 20.23 6.19
C ILE A 54 5.97 19.64 7.44
N ILE A 55 7.12 20.16 7.84
CA ILE A 55 7.96 19.50 8.85
C ILE A 55 8.53 20.50 9.85
N PRO A 56 8.55 20.19 11.16
CA PRO A 56 9.26 21.00 12.14
C PRO A 56 10.78 21.05 11.86
N GLN A 57 11.36 22.25 11.92
CA GLN A 57 12.77 22.51 11.60
C GLN A 57 13.74 21.69 12.45
N GLY A 58 13.42 21.48 13.74
CA GLY A 58 14.24 20.67 14.65
C GLY A 58 14.35 19.22 14.17
N ARG A 59 13.22 18.62 13.77
CA ARG A 59 13.15 17.22 13.32
C ARG A 59 13.92 16.99 12.02
N LEU A 60 13.93 17.96 11.10
CA LEU A 60 14.67 17.84 9.84
C LEU A 60 16.17 17.69 10.04
N LYS A 61 16.75 18.45 10.98
CA LYS A 61 18.19 18.42 11.26
C LYS A 61 18.59 17.19 12.06
N GLU A 62 17.81 16.86 13.09
CA GLU A 62 18.12 15.75 14.00
C GLU A 62 18.04 14.39 13.32
N LEU A 63 17.11 14.23 12.38
CA LEU A 63 16.73 12.92 11.84
C LEU A 63 17.12 12.70 10.38
N GLY A 64 17.85 13.64 9.76
CA GLY A 64 18.26 13.54 8.35
C GLY A 64 17.09 13.48 7.36
N LEU A 65 15.88 13.91 7.77
CA LEU A 65 14.65 13.75 6.97
C LEU A 65 14.70 14.52 5.64
N LYS A 66 15.49 15.59 5.56
CA LYS A 66 15.64 16.36 4.32
C LYS A 66 16.12 15.46 3.18
N THR A 67 17.26 14.81 3.38
CA THR A 67 17.86 13.95 2.35
C THR A 67 16.98 12.74 2.06
N MET A 68 16.35 12.15 3.09
CA MET A 68 15.40 11.07 2.91
C MET A 68 14.21 11.48 2.02
N ILE A 69 13.62 12.65 2.26
CA ILE A 69 12.49 13.14 1.45
C ILE A 69 12.94 13.48 0.04
N GLU A 70 14.10 14.10 -0.13
CA GLU A 70 14.70 14.34 -1.45
C GLU A 70 14.88 13.03 -2.22
N THR A 71 15.36 11.96 -1.58
CA THR A 71 15.48 10.63 -2.20
C THR A 71 14.12 10.03 -2.55
N ILE A 72 13.16 9.99 -1.62
CA ILE A 72 11.85 9.35 -1.85
C ILE A 72 10.98 10.11 -2.85
N SER A 73 11.27 11.41 -3.06
CA SER A 73 10.54 12.27 -3.99
C SER A 73 11.30 12.57 -5.27
N ASP A 74 12.39 11.86 -5.57
CA ASP A 74 13.25 12.11 -6.74
C ASP A 74 13.66 13.59 -6.88
N SER A 75 13.96 14.24 -5.75
CA SER A 75 14.29 15.67 -5.61
C SER A 75 13.20 16.66 -6.05
N THR A 76 11.95 16.20 -6.23
CA THR A 76 10.82 17.05 -6.63
C THR A 76 9.95 17.52 -5.46
N GLY A 77 10.13 16.93 -4.27
CA GLY A 77 9.38 17.29 -3.07
C GLY A 77 9.76 18.67 -2.52
N ILE A 78 8.75 19.51 -2.29
CA ILE A 78 8.91 20.82 -1.63
C ILE A 78 8.84 20.62 -0.12
N ILE A 79 9.86 21.07 0.61
CA ILE A 79 9.90 20.98 2.08
C ILE A 79 9.62 22.36 2.68
N ILE A 80 8.55 22.45 3.48
CA ILE A 80 8.21 23.65 4.26
C ILE A 80 8.60 23.43 5.71
N HIS A 81 9.48 24.30 6.19
CA HIS A 81 10.08 24.23 7.52
C HIS A 81 9.27 25.05 8.53
N LEU A 82 8.84 24.44 9.63
CA LEU A 82 8.16 25.15 10.71
C LEU A 82 9.10 25.45 11.89
N GLN A 83 9.03 26.66 12.42
CA GLN A 83 9.83 27.08 13.59
C GLN A 83 9.27 26.58 14.94
N GLY A 84 8.19 25.80 14.93
CA GLY A 84 7.57 25.24 16.12
C GLY A 84 6.37 24.36 15.81
N ASP A 85 5.68 23.95 16.85
CA ASP A 85 4.50 23.10 16.76
C ASP A 85 3.29 23.88 16.25
N THR A 86 2.38 23.14 15.61
CA THR A 86 1.09 23.67 15.16
C THR A 86 -0.03 23.03 15.97
N LYS A 87 -1.18 23.70 16.08
CA LYS A 87 -2.37 23.17 16.74
C LYS A 87 -3.10 22.15 15.87
N GLY A 88 -2.42 21.13 15.37
CA GLY A 88 -2.99 20.05 14.56
C GLY A 88 -2.85 20.21 13.05
N ALA A 89 -3.23 19.15 12.32
CA ALA A 89 -2.96 18.98 10.90
C ALA A 89 -3.57 20.07 10.01
N VAL A 90 -4.72 20.63 10.38
CA VAL A 90 -5.33 21.75 9.64
C VAL A 90 -4.38 22.95 9.61
N CYS A 91 -3.83 23.31 10.77
CA CYS A 91 -2.87 24.40 10.88
C CYS A 91 -1.58 24.06 10.12
N SER A 92 -1.08 22.82 10.23
CA SER A 92 0.12 22.39 9.51
C SER A 92 -0.05 22.54 7.99
N CYS A 93 -1.16 22.05 7.43
CA CYS A 93 -1.43 22.16 6.00
C CYS A 93 -1.54 23.60 5.51
N LEU A 94 -2.10 24.52 6.32
CA LEU A 94 -2.19 25.94 5.96
C LEU A 94 -0.81 26.62 5.87
N MET A 95 0.22 26.09 6.52
CA MET A 95 1.58 26.63 6.41
C MET A 95 2.19 26.44 5.02
N GLY A 96 1.67 25.50 4.22
CA GLY A 96 2.11 25.27 2.84
C GLY A 96 1.23 25.93 1.78
N VAL A 97 0.32 26.84 2.17
CA VAL A 97 -0.71 27.37 1.25
C VAL A 97 -0.14 28.12 0.05
N ASP A 98 1.00 28.80 0.23
CA ASP A 98 1.63 29.60 -0.82
C ASP A 98 2.19 28.74 -1.98
N GLU A 99 2.41 27.46 -1.73
CA GLU A 99 2.87 26.49 -2.73
C GLU A 99 1.71 25.82 -3.50
N LEU A 100 0.46 26.07 -3.11
CA LEU A 100 -0.71 25.43 -3.71
C LEU A 100 -1.22 26.22 -4.92
N ASP A 101 -1.51 25.50 -6.01
CA ASP A 101 -2.48 26.01 -6.98
C ASP A 101 -3.89 25.86 -6.40
N LEU A 102 -4.51 26.99 -6.06
CA LEU A 102 -5.81 27.04 -5.41
C LEU A 102 -6.98 26.53 -6.27
N GLU A 103 -6.84 26.51 -7.59
CA GLU A 103 -7.86 25.95 -8.49
C GLU A 103 -7.64 24.47 -8.83
N ALA A 104 -6.45 23.95 -8.59
CA ALA A 104 -6.14 22.54 -8.78
C ALA A 104 -6.68 21.64 -7.67
N GLU A 105 -6.76 20.35 -7.95
CA GLU A 105 -7.13 19.32 -6.96
C GLU A 105 -6.06 19.21 -5.87
N LEU A 106 -6.49 18.77 -4.69
CA LEU A 106 -5.64 18.61 -3.52
C LEU A 106 -5.86 17.25 -2.85
N ILE A 107 -4.78 16.53 -2.63
CA ILE A 107 -4.71 15.38 -1.73
C ILE A 107 -4.00 15.82 -0.45
N ILE A 108 -4.56 15.47 0.71
CA ILE A 108 -3.85 15.57 1.99
C ILE A 108 -3.75 14.16 2.56
N SER A 109 -2.53 13.70 2.87
CA SER A 109 -2.28 12.33 3.32
C SER A 109 -1.42 12.29 4.58
N SER A 110 -1.70 11.34 5.48
CA SER A 110 -0.86 11.09 6.65
C SER A 110 0.51 10.52 6.25
N ALA A 111 1.51 10.74 7.10
CA ALA A 111 2.86 10.19 6.94
C ALA A 111 3.06 8.85 7.66
N ASP A 112 2.03 8.31 8.31
CA ASP A 112 2.10 7.10 9.15
C ASP A 112 1.05 6.05 8.78
N HIS A 113 0.76 5.91 7.49
CA HIS A 113 -0.05 4.82 6.97
C HIS A 113 0.61 4.15 5.77
N TYR A 114 0.11 2.99 5.39
CA TYR A 114 0.35 2.34 4.12
C TYR A 114 -1.00 2.02 3.49
N ILE A 115 -1.21 2.50 2.26
CA ILE A 115 -2.42 2.23 1.48
C ILE A 115 -2.00 1.54 0.18
N LYS A 116 -2.33 0.26 0.05
CA LYS A 116 -2.07 -0.56 -1.14
C LYS A 116 -3.24 -0.49 -2.12
N ASP A 117 -3.46 0.69 -2.69
CA ASP A 117 -4.52 0.96 -3.68
C ASP A 117 -3.97 1.86 -4.80
N ASP A 118 -4.72 2.02 -5.88
CA ASP A 118 -4.36 2.84 -7.05
C ASP A 118 -4.93 4.26 -6.92
N LEU A 119 -4.08 5.23 -6.59
CA LEU A 119 -4.44 6.63 -6.35
C LEU A 119 -5.16 7.27 -7.55
N GLN A 120 -4.75 6.93 -8.77
CA GLN A 120 -5.39 7.42 -9.98
C GLN A 120 -6.88 7.00 -10.01
N SER A 121 -7.17 5.72 -9.74
CA SER A 121 -8.52 5.19 -9.61
C SER A 121 -9.31 5.84 -8.48
N ILE A 122 -8.67 6.14 -7.34
CA ILE A 122 -9.30 6.88 -6.24
C ILE A 122 -9.77 8.25 -6.70
N ILE A 123 -8.89 8.99 -7.37
CA ILE A 123 -9.19 10.32 -7.88
C ILE A 123 -10.30 10.21 -8.92
N GLU A 124 -10.18 9.34 -9.92
CA GLU A 124 -11.19 9.11 -10.95
C GLU A 124 -12.56 8.74 -10.39
N TYR A 125 -12.61 7.96 -9.30
CA TYR A 125 -13.84 7.69 -8.58
C TYR A 125 -14.50 8.98 -8.09
N PHE A 126 -13.79 9.85 -7.37
CA PHE A 126 -14.34 11.13 -6.91
C PHE A 126 -14.68 12.06 -8.08
N ARG A 127 -13.86 12.05 -9.14
CA ARG A 127 -14.08 12.87 -10.33
C ARG A 127 -15.37 12.49 -11.05
N SER A 128 -15.58 11.19 -11.30
CA SER A 128 -16.74 10.64 -12.02
C SER A 128 -18.05 10.89 -11.27
N GLN A 129 -18.00 10.88 -9.94
CA GLN A 129 -19.14 11.17 -9.08
C GLN A 129 -19.34 12.66 -8.84
N GLN A 130 -18.53 13.52 -9.46
CA GLN A 130 -18.59 14.97 -9.29
C GLN A 130 -18.51 15.40 -7.81
N ALA A 131 -17.66 14.74 -7.02
CA ALA A 131 -17.45 15.13 -5.63
C ALA A 131 -16.68 16.46 -5.54
N ASP A 132 -17.04 17.29 -4.58
CA ASP A 132 -16.27 18.48 -4.18
C ASP A 132 -15.14 18.11 -3.21
N ALA A 133 -15.36 17.08 -2.38
CA ALA A 133 -14.36 16.49 -1.51
C ALA A 133 -14.64 15.01 -1.28
N GLY A 134 -13.66 14.28 -0.77
CA GLY A 134 -13.82 12.89 -0.46
C GLY A 134 -12.83 12.37 0.55
N VAL A 135 -13.16 11.23 1.15
CA VAL A 135 -12.27 10.53 2.07
C VAL A 135 -12.27 9.05 1.79
N LEU A 136 -11.12 8.43 2.08
CA LEU A 136 -11.00 6.98 2.14
C LEU A 136 -11.49 6.48 3.49
N SER A 137 -12.09 5.29 3.53
CA SER A 137 -12.60 4.72 4.78
C SER A 137 -12.42 3.23 4.91
N PHE A 138 -12.52 2.77 6.15
CA PHE A 138 -12.57 1.37 6.52
C PHE A 138 -13.56 1.20 7.68
N GLU A 139 -13.96 -0.04 7.94
CA GLU A 139 -14.89 -0.32 9.03
C GLU A 139 -14.16 -0.31 10.38
N SER A 140 -14.64 0.50 11.33
CA SER A 140 -14.16 0.47 12.71
C SER A 140 -15.19 1.01 13.68
N VAL A 141 -14.97 0.78 14.98
CA VAL A 141 -15.69 1.46 16.07
C VAL A 141 -14.71 2.00 17.13
N HIS A 142 -13.40 1.90 16.89
CA HIS A 142 -12.41 2.36 17.87
C HIS A 142 -12.37 3.89 17.92
N PRO A 143 -12.51 4.54 19.09
CA PRO A 143 -12.61 5.99 19.22
C PRO A 143 -11.29 6.75 18.94
N LYS A 144 -10.27 6.09 18.39
CA LYS A 144 -9.01 6.76 18.03
C LYS A 144 -9.07 7.40 16.65
N TRP A 145 -10.04 6.99 15.83
CA TRP A 145 -10.24 7.46 14.47
C TRP A 145 -11.19 8.66 14.40
N SER A 146 -11.15 9.36 13.27
CA SER A 146 -12.29 10.15 12.83
C SER A 146 -13.30 9.27 12.11
N PHE A 147 -14.58 9.65 12.22
CA PHE A 147 -15.70 8.95 11.62
C PHE A 147 -16.54 9.91 10.78
N VAL A 148 -17.18 9.37 9.73
CA VAL A 148 -18.13 10.11 8.91
C VAL A 148 -19.49 9.43 8.88
N LYS A 149 -20.56 10.21 9.02
CA LYS A 149 -21.95 9.76 8.87
C LYS A 149 -22.44 10.08 7.48
N LEU A 150 -23.15 9.13 6.88
CA LEU A 150 -23.72 9.26 5.55
C LEU A 150 -25.24 9.47 5.61
N ASN A 151 -25.79 10.17 4.62
CA ASN A 151 -27.23 10.19 4.36
C ASN A 151 -27.68 9.04 3.44
N ALA A 152 -28.96 9.02 3.07
CA ALA A 152 -29.55 8.02 2.17
C ALA A 152 -28.89 8.01 0.78
N ASP A 153 -28.38 9.15 0.31
CA ASP A 153 -27.68 9.30 -0.98
C ASP A 153 -26.18 8.97 -0.88
N LYS A 154 -25.73 8.38 0.22
CA LYS A 154 -24.31 8.03 0.49
C LYS A 154 -23.35 9.22 0.50
N GLN A 155 -23.87 10.42 0.79
CA GLN A 155 -23.06 11.63 0.96
C GLN A 155 -22.72 11.82 2.45
N VAL A 156 -21.52 12.32 2.73
CA VAL A 156 -21.12 12.66 4.10
C VAL A 156 -21.91 13.88 4.55
N VAL A 157 -22.58 13.76 5.70
CA VAL A 157 -23.36 14.84 6.33
C VAL A 157 -22.80 15.28 7.67
N GLU A 158 -21.88 14.51 8.25
CA GLU A 158 -21.25 14.82 9.52
C GLU A 158 -19.92 14.09 9.61
N ALA A 159 -18.90 14.77 10.13
CA ALA A 159 -17.63 14.18 10.52
C ALA A 159 -17.36 14.46 12.00
N ALA A 160 -16.87 13.46 12.73
CA ALA A 160 -16.51 13.59 14.13
C ALA A 160 -15.12 13.00 14.39
N GLU A 161 -14.29 13.75 15.10
CA GLU A 161 -12.96 13.31 15.53
C GLU A 161 -13.06 12.59 16.87
N LYS A 162 -12.51 11.38 16.96
CA LYS A 162 -12.45 10.56 18.19
C LYS A 162 -13.81 10.19 18.81
N ILE A 163 -14.89 10.31 18.04
CA ILE A 163 -16.25 9.94 18.45
C ILE A 163 -16.85 9.06 17.34
N SER A 164 -17.22 7.82 17.68
CA SER A 164 -17.77 6.85 16.73
C SER A 164 -19.24 7.15 16.39
N ILE A 165 -19.48 8.14 15.52
CA ILE A 165 -20.83 8.48 15.03
C ILE A 165 -21.34 7.52 13.94
N SER A 166 -20.48 6.62 13.46
CA SER A 166 -20.78 5.58 12.47
C SER A 166 -19.71 4.48 12.52
N ARG A 167 -19.80 3.49 11.63
CA ARG A 167 -18.73 2.51 11.38
C ARG A 167 -17.72 2.92 10.31
N ASN A 168 -17.90 4.09 9.68
CA ASN A 168 -17.04 4.56 8.59
C ASN A 168 -15.88 5.38 9.17
N ALA A 169 -14.79 4.72 9.55
CA ALA A 169 -13.58 5.38 10.00
C ALA A 169 -12.78 5.93 8.81
N VAL A 170 -12.14 7.10 8.96
CA VAL A 170 -11.38 7.76 7.89
C VAL A 170 -9.94 7.26 7.84
N ALA A 171 -9.46 6.90 6.65
CA ALA A 171 -8.14 6.28 6.42
C ALA A 171 -7.00 7.29 6.18
N GLY A 172 -7.05 8.47 6.78
CA GLY A 172 -5.95 9.45 6.76
C GLY A 172 -5.60 10.05 5.38
N LEU A 173 -6.45 9.86 4.36
CA LEU A 173 -6.32 10.49 3.04
C LEU A 173 -7.61 11.25 2.71
N TYR A 174 -7.43 12.52 2.37
CA TYR A 174 -8.50 13.46 2.04
C TYR A 174 -8.28 13.99 0.62
N TYR A 175 -9.34 13.99 -0.18
CA TYR A 175 -9.38 14.58 -1.51
C TYR A 175 -10.24 15.83 -1.49
N PHE A 176 -9.79 16.88 -2.18
CA PHE A 176 -10.55 18.08 -2.48
C PHE A 176 -10.46 18.37 -3.97
N ARG A 177 -11.61 18.62 -4.59
CA ARG A 177 -11.68 18.97 -6.01
C ARG A 177 -10.91 20.26 -6.32
N LYS A 178 -10.92 21.20 -5.37
CA LYS A 178 -10.17 22.45 -5.46
C LYS A 178 -9.49 22.74 -4.13
N ALA A 179 -8.19 23.04 -4.16
CA ALA A 179 -7.42 23.39 -2.97
C ALA A 179 -8.04 24.58 -2.21
N LYS A 180 -8.63 25.56 -2.90
CA LYS A 180 -9.33 26.68 -2.23
C LYS A 180 -10.48 26.26 -1.33
N ASP A 181 -11.16 25.16 -1.62
CA ASP A 181 -12.28 24.68 -0.79
C ASP A 181 -11.74 24.18 0.55
N PHE A 182 -10.61 23.45 0.55
CA PHE A 182 -9.88 23.09 1.76
C PHE A 182 -9.44 24.34 2.52
N VAL A 183 -8.74 25.29 1.87
CA VAL A 183 -8.22 26.50 2.54
C VAL A 183 -9.35 27.31 3.18
N SER A 184 -10.48 27.44 2.48
CA SER A 184 -11.67 28.13 2.99
C SER A 184 -12.30 27.38 4.17
N ALA A 185 -12.38 26.05 4.11
CA ALA A 185 -12.86 25.23 5.22
C ALA A 185 -11.94 25.32 6.44
N ALA A 186 -10.63 25.16 6.25
CA ALA A 186 -9.60 25.25 7.29
C ALA A 186 -9.66 26.59 8.04
N LYS A 187 -9.72 27.71 7.31
CA LYS A 187 -9.87 29.05 7.91
C LYS A 187 -11.16 29.19 8.71
N SER A 188 -12.26 28.57 8.24
CA SER A 188 -13.54 28.59 8.95
C SER A 188 -13.50 27.76 10.24
N THR A 189 -12.94 26.54 10.17
CA THR A 189 -12.71 25.66 11.33
C THR A 189 -11.92 26.38 12.42
N ILE A 190 -10.83 27.06 12.06
CA ILE A 190 -10.00 27.82 13.00
C ILE A 190 -10.77 29.02 13.56
N ARG A 191 -11.45 29.80 12.71
CA ARG A 191 -12.22 30.99 13.14
C ARG A 191 -13.33 30.63 14.13
N LYS A 192 -13.94 29.45 13.98
CA LYS A 192 -14.99 28.95 14.88
C LYS A 192 -14.44 28.19 16.09
N ASP A 193 -13.12 28.11 16.23
CA ASP A 193 -12.43 27.35 17.28
C ASP A 193 -12.92 25.90 17.43
N ASN A 194 -13.25 25.27 16.29
CA ASN A 194 -13.73 23.88 16.27
C ASN A 194 -12.54 22.90 16.39
N CYS A 195 -11.91 22.90 17.56
CA CYS A 195 -10.81 22.02 17.92
C CYS A 195 -11.29 20.87 18.82
N VAL A 196 -10.56 19.75 18.78
CA VAL A 196 -10.77 18.61 19.67
C VAL A 196 -9.51 18.44 20.50
N GLY A 197 -9.64 18.56 21.83
CA GLY A 197 -8.48 18.54 22.74
C GLY A 197 -7.43 19.61 22.38
N GLY A 198 -7.87 20.81 21.99
CA GLY A 198 -6.99 21.93 21.63
C GLY A 198 -6.34 21.87 20.24
N ASN A 199 -6.62 20.82 19.45
CA ASN A 199 -6.05 20.62 18.12
C ASN A 199 -7.12 20.63 17.01
N PHE A 200 -6.77 21.18 15.84
CA PHE A 200 -7.60 21.25 14.64
C PHE A 200 -7.31 20.07 13.70
N TYR A 201 -8.34 19.24 13.51
CA TYR A 201 -8.27 18.02 12.70
C TYR A 201 -8.92 18.21 11.33
N LEU A 202 -8.41 17.50 10.31
CA LEU A 202 -8.91 17.58 8.92
C LEU A 202 -10.37 17.16 8.81
N SER A 203 -10.82 16.23 9.66
CA SER A 203 -12.21 15.80 9.78
C SER A 203 -13.16 16.97 10.04
N SER A 204 -12.77 17.93 10.89
CA SER A 204 -13.56 19.14 11.17
C SER A 204 -13.79 20.01 9.93
N CYS A 205 -12.86 20.02 8.97
CA CYS A 205 -13.04 20.76 7.71
C CYS A 205 -14.17 20.20 6.84
N LEU A 206 -14.48 18.89 6.94
CA LEU A 206 -15.59 18.30 6.20
C LEU A 206 -16.93 18.91 6.62
N ASN A 207 -17.13 19.17 7.91
CA ASN A 207 -18.36 19.82 8.40
C ASN A 207 -18.54 21.22 7.81
N GLU A 208 -17.46 21.98 7.65
CA GLU A 208 -17.51 23.30 6.99
C GLU A 208 -17.90 23.21 5.52
N LEU A 209 -17.53 22.12 4.83
CA LEU A 209 -17.97 21.85 3.46
C LEU A 209 -19.44 21.41 3.41
N VAL A 210 -19.90 20.59 4.36
CA VAL A 210 -21.33 20.22 4.50
C VAL A 210 -22.18 21.48 4.66
N LEU A 211 -21.78 22.40 5.54
CA LEU A 211 -22.50 23.67 5.75
C LEU A 211 -22.56 24.54 4.49
N LYS A 212 -21.59 24.41 3.59
CA LYS A 212 -21.56 25.07 2.28
C LYS A 212 -22.29 24.28 1.19
N LYS A 213 -23.02 23.22 1.54
CA LYS A 213 -23.75 22.34 0.62
C LYS A 213 -22.84 21.69 -0.44
N LYS A 214 -21.57 21.44 -0.09
CA LYS A 214 -20.62 20.74 -0.97
C LYS A 214 -20.90 19.24 -0.93
N LYS A 215 -20.72 18.57 -2.08
CA LYS A 215 -20.88 17.13 -2.20
C LYS A 215 -19.63 16.41 -1.72
N ILE A 216 -19.72 15.75 -0.57
CA ILE A 216 -18.62 15.00 0.03
C ILE A 216 -18.93 13.50 -0.06
N LEU A 217 -18.00 12.72 -0.62
CA LEU A 217 -18.18 11.28 -0.80
C LEU A 217 -17.19 10.45 -0.01
N LEU A 218 -17.59 9.20 0.21
CA LEU A 218 -16.80 8.18 0.86
C LEU A 218 -16.40 7.12 -0.16
N ARG A 219 -15.10 6.76 -0.23
CA ARG A 219 -14.65 5.55 -0.94
C ARG A 219 -14.15 4.52 0.08
N PRO A 220 -14.86 3.41 0.31
CA PRO A 220 -14.37 2.33 1.16
C PRO A 220 -13.09 1.69 0.58
N LEU A 221 -12.15 1.38 1.46
CA LEU A 221 -10.98 0.55 1.18
C LEU A 221 -11.34 -0.92 1.38
N ALA A 222 -10.75 -1.80 0.57
CA ALA A 222 -10.87 -3.23 0.80
C ALA A 222 -10.18 -3.63 2.12
N ASN A 223 -10.71 -4.63 2.83
CA ASN A 223 -10.30 -4.99 4.20
C ASN A 223 -8.83 -5.47 4.37
N ALA A 224 -8.01 -5.50 3.32
CA ALA A 224 -6.64 -6.03 3.33
C ALA A 224 -5.56 -5.07 2.79
N ILE A 225 -5.89 -3.78 2.57
CA ILE A 225 -4.98 -2.84 1.89
C ILE A 225 -4.62 -1.59 2.70
N TYR A 226 -5.14 -1.45 3.92
CA TYR A 226 -4.86 -0.31 4.79
C TYR A 226 -4.16 -0.74 6.06
N HIS A 227 -2.98 -0.17 6.31
CA HIS A 227 -2.26 -0.31 7.56
C HIS A 227 -2.00 1.08 8.11
N ASN A 228 -2.46 1.38 9.31
CA ASN A 228 -2.08 2.59 10.01
C ASN A 228 -1.04 2.25 11.07
N PHE A 229 0.06 2.97 11.06
CA PHE A 229 1.18 2.79 11.97
C PHE A 229 0.96 3.59 13.25
N TYR A 230 -0.19 3.40 13.91
CA TYR A 230 -0.52 4.15 15.12
C TYR A 230 0.46 3.82 16.25
N ASP A 231 0.74 2.54 16.44
CA ASP A 231 1.47 1.96 17.57
C ASP A 231 2.36 0.80 17.12
N ALA A 232 3.19 0.30 18.04
CA ALA A 232 4.12 -0.78 17.79
C ALA A 232 3.44 -2.10 17.42
N HIS A 233 2.25 -2.37 17.95
CA HIS A 233 1.49 -3.58 17.61
C HIS A 233 1.04 -3.53 16.15
N ALA A 234 0.58 -2.38 15.66
CA ALA A 234 0.19 -2.20 14.26
C ALA A 234 1.39 -2.37 13.31
N VAL A 235 2.57 -1.83 13.68
CA VAL A 235 3.80 -2.00 12.90
C VAL A 235 4.25 -3.47 12.88
N LYS A 236 4.25 -4.16 14.04
CA LYS A 236 4.56 -5.60 14.13
C LYS A 236 3.58 -6.44 13.31
N ALA A 237 2.27 -6.13 13.35
CA ALA A 237 1.26 -6.81 12.55
C ALA A 237 1.47 -6.59 11.05
N PHE A 238 1.86 -5.38 10.63
CA PHE A 238 2.24 -5.10 9.26
C PHE A 238 3.47 -5.90 8.83
N ALA A 239 4.54 -5.90 9.63
CA ALA A 239 5.75 -6.70 9.37
C ALA A 239 5.42 -8.21 9.23
N MET A 240 4.62 -8.76 10.14
CA MET A 240 4.17 -10.16 10.05
C MET A 240 3.33 -10.44 8.79
N SER A 241 2.50 -9.49 8.36
CA SER A 241 1.73 -9.63 7.11
C SER A 241 2.63 -9.59 5.88
N HIS A 242 3.69 -8.79 5.92
CA HIS A 242 4.71 -8.71 4.88
C HIS A 242 5.51 -10.02 4.77
N ASP A 243 5.94 -10.56 5.92
CA ASP A 243 6.67 -11.83 6.00
C ASP A 243 5.83 -13.04 5.59
N LYS A 244 4.51 -13.04 5.85
CA LYS A 244 3.62 -14.12 5.40
C LYS A 244 3.50 -14.19 3.88
N HIS A 245 3.61 -13.06 3.18
CA HIS A 245 3.64 -13.07 1.71
C HIS A 245 4.95 -13.68 1.18
N LEU A 246 6.10 -13.38 1.79
CA LEU A 246 7.39 -13.99 1.45
C LEU A 246 7.45 -15.49 1.80
N ASN A 247 6.94 -15.88 2.97
CA ASN A 247 6.85 -17.28 3.41
C ASN A 247 5.81 -18.11 2.63
N SER A 248 4.94 -17.48 1.83
CA SER A 248 3.95 -18.21 1.03
C SER A 248 4.59 -18.89 -0.19
N VAL A 249 5.57 -18.24 -0.83
CA VAL A 249 6.21 -18.77 -2.05
C VAL A 249 7.00 -20.03 -1.74
N GLY A 250 7.71 -20.10 -0.61
CA GLY A 250 8.39 -21.32 -0.17
C GLY A 250 7.43 -22.51 -0.07
N LYS A 251 6.30 -22.33 0.62
CA LYS A 251 5.26 -23.36 0.75
C LYS A 251 4.61 -23.74 -0.58
N LEU A 252 4.34 -22.77 -1.45
CA LEU A 252 3.80 -23.02 -2.78
C LEU A 252 4.80 -23.81 -3.66
N THR A 253 6.09 -23.52 -3.49
CA THR A 253 7.18 -24.23 -4.17
C THR A 253 7.26 -25.67 -3.68
N GLU A 254 7.19 -25.92 -2.38
CA GLU A 254 7.11 -27.27 -1.80
C GLU A 254 5.88 -28.05 -2.31
N GLN A 255 4.72 -27.39 -2.41
CA GLN A 255 3.51 -27.99 -2.98
C GLN A 255 3.69 -28.36 -4.45
N TYR A 256 4.33 -27.50 -5.24
CA TYR A 256 4.68 -27.80 -6.63
C TYR A 256 5.63 -29.02 -6.72
N VAL A 257 6.72 -29.02 -5.95
CA VAL A 257 7.69 -30.14 -5.91
C VAL A 257 6.98 -31.44 -5.56
N GLN A 258 6.12 -31.44 -4.54
CA GLN A 258 5.38 -32.61 -4.11
C GLN A 258 4.38 -33.09 -5.18
N ALA A 259 3.62 -32.18 -5.78
CA ALA A 259 2.66 -32.49 -6.83
C ALA A 259 3.34 -33.07 -8.07
N PHE A 260 4.51 -32.53 -8.44
CA PHE A 260 5.30 -32.99 -9.58
C PHE A 260 5.91 -34.38 -9.31
N ASN A 261 6.54 -34.57 -8.14
CA ASN A 261 7.14 -35.86 -7.76
C ASN A 261 6.09 -36.99 -7.67
N THR A 262 4.88 -36.68 -7.19
CA THR A 262 3.76 -37.64 -7.12
C THR A 262 3.03 -37.83 -8.45
N ARG A 263 3.44 -37.13 -9.52
CA ARG A 263 2.82 -37.13 -10.85
C ARG A 263 1.34 -36.77 -10.84
N SER A 264 0.91 -35.95 -9.89
CA SER A 264 -0.47 -35.46 -9.84
C SER A 264 -0.66 -34.37 -10.89
N LEU A 265 -1.00 -34.76 -12.12
CA LEU A 265 -1.20 -33.82 -13.23
C LEU A 265 -2.21 -32.72 -12.87
N GLN A 266 -3.31 -33.08 -12.22
CA GLN A 266 -4.33 -32.12 -11.79
C GLN A 266 -3.73 -31.10 -10.80
N SER A 267 -3.03 -31.57 -9.77
CA SER A 267 -2.46 -30.69 -8.74
C SER A 267 -1.36 -29.78 -9.31
N VAL A 268 -0.51 -30.28 -10.20
CA VAL A 268 0.50 -29.45 -10.86
C VAL A 268 -0.16 -28.37 -11.72
N ILE A 269 -1.13 -28.75 -12.55
CA ILE A 269 -1.78 -27.81 -13.47
C ILE A 269 -2.64 -26.76 -12.76
N GLU A 270 -3.24 -27.09 -11.63
CA GLU A 270 -3.95 -26.10 -10.81
C GLU A 270 -3.03 -25.01 -10.27
N ILE A 271 -1.73 -25.26 -10.11
CA ILE A 271 -0.75 -24.27 -9.63
C ILE A 271 -0.35 -23.28 -10.74
N PHE A 272 -0.43 -23.66 -12.02
CA PHE A 272 -0.16 -22.75 -13.13
C PHE A 272 -1.32 -21.76 -13.36
N ASP A 273 -0.96 -20.51 -13.67
CA ASP A 273 -1.90 -19.52 -14.16
C ASP A 273 -2.40 -19.91 -15.57
N ARG A 274 -3.54 -19.33 -16.00
CA ARG A 274 -4.17 -19.66 -17.28
C ARG A 274 -3.25 -19.39 -18.46
N ASP A 275 -2.52 -18.28 -18.40
CA ASP A 275 -1.66 -17.77 -19.47
C ASP A 275 -0.17 -18.00 -19.16
N ALA A 276 0.15 -18.94 -18.27
CA ALA A 276 1.50 -19.21 -17.84
C ALA A 276 2.40 -19.69 -18.98
N SER A 277 3.70 -19.42 -18.86
CA SER A 277 4.73 -19.91 -19.79
C SER A 277 5.64 -20.93 -19.12
N LEU A 278 6.03 -21.96 -19.86
CA LEU A 278 7.03 -22.94 -19.46
C LEU A 278 8.07 -23.07 -20.57
N ILE A 279 9.33 -22.83 -20.21
CA ILE A 279 10.48 -22.94 -21.11
C ILE A 279 11.39 -24.02 -20.54
N ASP A 280 11.67 -25.04 -21.32
CA ASP A 280 12.73 -26.02 -21.06
C ASP A 280 13.67 -26.06 -22.28
N PRO A 281 14.78 -26.84 -22.27
CA PRO A 281 15.72 -26.87 -23.39
C PRO A 281 15.08 -27.26 -24.74
N ASP A 282 14.02 -28.05 -24.73
CA ASP A 282 13.38 -28.61 -25.92
C ASP A 282 12.05 -27.92 -26.27
N ASN A 283 11.44 -27.17 -25.34
CA ASN A 283 10.08 -26.66 -25.44
C ASN A 283 9.96 -25.19 -25.02
N HIS A 284 9.09 -24.46 -25.73
CA HIS A 284 8.63 -23.13 -25.35
C HIS A 284 7.10 -23.07 -25.40
N LEU A 285 6.47 -23.32 -24.25
CA LEU A 285 5.03 -23.49 -24.12
C LEU A 285 4.39 -22.23 -23.50
N ILE A 286 3.25 -21.82 -24.04
CA ILE A 286 2.43 -20.74 -23.50
C ILE A 286 1.01 -21.27 -23.33
N GLY A 287 0.41 -20.99 -22.18
CA GLY A 287 -0.95 -21.38 -21.84
C GLY A 287 -1.01 -22.74 -21.15
N ARG A 288 -1.87 -22.79 -20.12
CA ARG A 288 -1.98 -23.93 -19.20
C ARG A 288 -2.28 -25.28 -19.87
N GLU A 289 -3.10 -25.29 -20.92
CA GLU A 289 -3.46 -26.55 -21.59
C GLU A 289 -2.29 -27.14 -22.39
N ASN A 290 -1.42 -26.31 -22.99
CA ASN A 290 -0.22 -26.80 -23.66
C ASN A 290 0.78 -27.41 -22.66
N ILE A 291 0.94 -26.77 -21.50
CA ILE A 291 1.76 -27.28 -20.39
C ILE A 291 1.19 -28.63 -19.90
N ARG A 292 -0.13 -28.73 -19.77
CA ARG A 292 -0.81 -29.97 -19.36
C ARG A 292 -0.55 -31.14 -20.31
N GLU A 293 -0.62 -30.91 -21.62
CA GLU A 293 -0.34 -31.98 -22.60
C GLU A 293 1.09 -32.48 -22.53
N MET A 294 2.06 -31.56 -22.38
CA MET A 294 3.48 -31.93 -22.22
C MET A 294 3.71 -32.74 -20.94
N LEU A 295 3.18 -32.29 -19.80
CA LEU A 295 3.34 -32.99 -18.52
C LEU A 295 2.64 -34.36 -18.53
N LEU A 296 1.48 -34.48 -19.18
CA LEU A 296 0.79 -35.78 -19.33
C LEU A 296 1.68 -36.78 -20.07
N ARG A 297 2.35 -36.35 -21.15
CA ARG A 297 3.30 -37.21 -21.89
C ARG A 297 4.48 -37.58 -21.01
N LEU A 298 5.08 -36.61 -20.32
CA LEU A 298 6.22 -36.83 -19.42
C LEU A 298 5.91 -37.85 -18.32
N PHE A 299 4.80 -37.66 -17.60
CA PHE A 299 4.43 -38.52 -16.47
C PHE A 299 4.02 -39.94 -16.89
N SER A 300 3.52 -40.10 -18.12
CA SER A 300 3.10 -41.40 -18.67
C SER A 300 4.25 -42.17 -19.32
N ALA A 301 5.27 -41.49 -19.84
CA ALA A 301 6.35 -42.11 -20.62
C ALA A 301 7.52 -42.66 -19.77
N CYS A 302 7.62 -42.30 -18.49
CA CYS A 302 8.78 -42.60 -17.67
C CYS A 302 8.44 -43.45 -16.43
N ASN A 303 9.09 -44.60 -16.29
CA ASN A 303 9.05 -45.44 -15.09
C ASN A 303 10.37 -46.24 -14.94
N PRO A 304 11.17 -46.03 -13.87
CA PRO A 304 10.90 -45.16 -12.72
C PRO A 304 10.96 -43.67 -13.07
N PHE A 305 10.25 -42.85 -12.29
CA PHE A 305 10.39 -41.41 -12.30
C PHE A 305 10.36 -40.89 -10.87
N ALA A 306 11.27 -39.96 -10.58
CA ALA A 306 11.40 -39.29 -9.31
C ALA A 306 11.91 -37.87 -9.54
N PHE A 307 11.32 -36.90 -8.86
CA PHE A 307 11.77 -35.51 -8.86
C PHE A 307 12.12 -35.12 -7.42
N VAL A 308 13.40 -34.92 -7.16
CA VAL A 308 13.92 -34.65 -5.83
C VAL A 308 14.54 -33.27 -5.81
N ALA A 309 13.88 -32.33 -5.12
CA ALA A 309 14.46 -31.03 -4.82
C ALA A 309 15.64 -31.22 -3.85
N LYS A 310 16.82 -30.71 -4.23
CA LYS A 310 18.04 -30.68 -3.39
C LYS A 310 18.12 -29.39 -2.60
N SER A 311 17.73 -28.28 -3.21
CA SER A 311 17.71 -26.96 -2.59
C SER A 311 16.54 -26.14 -3.13
N VAL A 312 15.88 -25.39 -2.24
CA VAL A 312 14.83 -24.44 -2.61
C VAL A 312 15.21 -23.08 -2.04
N MET A 313 15.28 -22.08 -2.91
CA MET A 313 15.53 -20.69 -2.54
C MET A 313 14.35 -19.84 -3.00
N THR A 314 14.04 -18.79 -2.25
CA THR A 314 12.94 -17.88 -2.57
C THR A 314 13.36 -16.43 -2.41
N ASP A 315 12.94 -15.59 -3.34
CA ASP A 315 13.14 -14.14 -3.29
C ASP A 315 11.90 -13.43 -3.84
N GLY A 316 11.17 -12.70 -2.99
CA GLY A 316 9.92 -12.05 -3.35
C GLY A 316 8.89 -13.02 -3.93
N TYR A 317 8.51 -12.82 -5.19
CA TYR A 317 7.61 -13.69 -5.96
C TYR A 317 8.35 -14.67 -6.87
N LYS A 318 9.62 -14.98 -6.58
CA LYS A 318 10.42 -15.93 -7.33
C LYS A 318 10.86 -17.09 -6.44
N SER A 319 10.92 -18.28 -7.02
CA SER A 319 11.57 -19.43 -6.40
C SER A 319 12.53 -20.09 -7.35
N ILE A 320 13.61 -20.63 -6.79
CA ILE A 320 14.60 -21.42 -7.51
C ILE A 320 14.64 -22.80 -6.86
N ILE A 321 14.51 -23.84 -7.68
CA ILE A 321 14.59 -25.23 -7.25
C ILE A 321 15.81 -25.85 -7.93
N GLU A 322 16.83 -26.21 -7.18
CA GLU A 322 17.85 -27.14 -7.64
C GLU A 322 17.33 -28.56 -7.43
N PHE A 323 17.31 -29.39 -8.47
CA PHE A 323 16.70 -30.72 -8.41
C PHE A 323 17.52 -31.79 -9.12
N GLU A 324 17.19 -33.03 -8.78
CA GLU A 324 17.58 -34.23 -9.50
C GLU A 324 16.32 -34.92 -10.01
N LEU A 325 16.27 -35.15 -11.33
CA LEU A 325 15.14 -35.75 -12.03
C LEU A 325 15.57 -37.10 -12.60
N GLN A 326 14.98 -38.17 -12.08
CA GLN A 326 15.14 -39.50 -12.63
C GLN A 326 14.06 -39.75 -13.68
N LEU A 327 14.47 -40.12 -14.89
CA LEU A 327 13.62 -40.53 -15.99
C LEU A 327 14.12 -41.90 -16.50
N ASN A 328 13.41 -42.97 -16.16
CA ASN A 328 13.84 -44.36 -16.41
C ASN A 328 15.24 -44.62 -15.77
N GLU A 329 16.22 -45.03 -16.58
CA GLU A 329 17.60 -45.28 -16.17
C GLU A 329 18.46 -43.98 -16.16
N LYS A 330 17.93 -42.86 -16.66
CA LYS A 330 18.67 -41.59 -16.73
C LYS A 330 18.40 -40.74 -15.49
N ILE A 331 19.46 -40.11 -14.98
CA ILE A 331 19.38 -39.10 -13.93
C ILE A 331 19.87 -37.79 -14.53
N LEU A 332 19.02 -36.77 -14.48
CA LEU A 332 19.30 -35.41 -14.92
C LEU A 332 19.38 -34.50 -13.70
N ARG A 333 20.19 -33.44 -13.80
CA ARG A 333 20.21 -32.36 -12.81
C ARG A 333 19.78 -31.08 -13.47
N GLY A 334 19.19 -30.20 -12.67
CA GLY A 334 18.70 -28.96 -13.22
C GLY A 334 18.29 -27.96 -12.17
N VAL A 335 17.93 -26.79 -12.69
CA VAL A 335 17.41 -25.67 -11.92
C VAL A 335 16.13 -25.18 -12.57
N ASP A 336 15.05 -25.15 -11.80
CA ASP A 336 13.81 -24.46 -12.17
C ASP A 336 13.82 -23.06 -11.56
N ILE A 337 13.66 -22.04 -12.40
CA ILE A 337 13.39 -20.66 -11.97
C ILE A 337 11.92 -20.38 -12.21
N ILE A 338 11.18 -20.11 -11.14
CA ILE A 338 9.72 -19.95 -11.16
C ILE A 338 9.36 -18.54 -10.73
N GLU A 339 8.50 -17.87 -11.50
CA GLU A 339 7.86 -16.61 -11.14
C GLU A 339 6.39 -16.83 -10.79
N TRP A 340 6.00 -16.31 -9.64
CA TRP A 340 4.67 -16.44 -9.04
C TRP A 340 3.91 -15.12 -9.17
N ASN A 341 2.59 -15.16 -9.32
CA ASN A 341 1.75 -13.97 -9.18
C ASN A 341 1.23 -13.80 -7.75
N GLN A 342 0.57 -12.67 -7.49
CA GLN A 342 0.00 -12.35 -6.18
C GLN A 342 -1.09 -13.33 -5.71
N LYS A 343 -1.65 -14.15 -6.62
CA LYS A 343 -2.63 -15.20 -6.31
C LYS A 343 -1.97 -16.54 -5.97
N GLY A 344 -0.64 -16.61 -5.92
CA GLY A 344 0.10 -17.84 -5.68
C GLY A 344 0.08 -18.81 -6.86
N LYS A 345 -0.05 -18.30 -8.10
CA LYS A 345 0.02 -19.11 -9.32
C LYS A 345 1.32 -18.89 -10.07
N ILE A 346 1.85 -19.94 -10.69
CA ILE A 346 3.03 -19.86 -11.56
C ILE A 346 2.63 -19.13 -12.84
N VAL A 347 3.30 -18.02 -13.15
CA VAL A 347 3.14 -17.28 -14.42
C VAL A 347 4.26 -17.59 -15.40
N LYS A 348 5.43 -17.98 -14.89
CA LYS A 348 6.58 -18.36 -15.70
C LYS A 348 7.41 -19.42 -14.99
N LEU A 349 7.80 -20.46 -15.72
CA LEU A 349 8.76 -21.46 -15.28
C LEU A 349 9.83 -21.64 -16.36
N ASN A 350 11.09 -21.41 -16.00
CA ASN A 350 12.24 -21.70 -16.84
C ASN A 350 13.02 -22.87 -16.23
N ALA A 351 13.02 -24.00 -16.91
CA ALA A 351 13.77 -25.19 -16.54
C ALA A 351 15.10 -25.23 -17.29
N TYR A 352 16.19 -25.37 -16.56
CA TYR A 352 17.53 -25.57 -17.11
C TYR A 352 18.03 -26.95 -16.69
N LEU A 353 18.31 -27.81 -17.65
CA LEU A 353 18.85 -29.16 -17.42
C LEU A 353 20.32 -29.18 -17.87
N TYR A 354 21.20 -29.86 -17.12
CA TYR A 354 22.61 -30.00 -17.46
C TYR A 354 23.19 -31.35 -17.03
#